data_AF-A0A7K7T5C4-F1
#
_entry.id   AF-A0A7K7T5C4-F1
#
_cell.length_a   1.000
_cell.length_b   1.000
_cell.length_c   1.000
_cell.angle_alpha   90.00
_cell.angle_beta   90.00
_cell.angle_gamma   90.00
#
_symmetry.space_group_name_H-M   'P 1'
#
loop_
_entity.id
_entity.type
_entity.pdbx_description
1 polymer ?
#
loop_
_entity_poly.entity_id
_entity_poly.type
_entity_poly.pdbx_seq_one_letter_code
_entity_poly.pdbx_strand_id
1 'polypeptide(L)'
;TLDLTCREMPCFVKFSEMEKMANMQAEMNEVQPLLLSVTLGSTSQFSFTGKKCEILQDMNRHLEAVLKEKRALRKRLIKPRCQESLPIEATFHKCIVELLTEAVTFIEKLESHLLSVRSIPQIPNMMKNMDTALTKAEVLVMDLEELTEQMLKWRELQKESYSD
;
A
#
# COMPACT_ATOMS: atom_id res chain seq x y z
N THR A 1 -74.55 -98.67 23.07
CA THR A 1 -73.38 -97.90 22.61
C THR A 1 -73.89 -96.80 21.71
N LEU A 2 -74.09 -95.60 22.23
CA LEU A 2 -74.67 -94.48 21.47
C LEU A 2 -73.59 -93.42 21.31
N ASP A 3 -73.14 -93.30 20.07
CA ASP A 3 -72.22 -92.30 19.54
C ASP A 3 -72.86 -90.90 19.68
N LEU A 4 -72.42 -90.15 20.68
CA LEU A 4 -72.79 -88.74 20.86
C LEU A 4 -71.68 -87.89 20.26
N THR A 5 -71.75 -87.73 18.96
CA THR A 5 -71.06 -86.67 18.22
C THR A 5 -71.50 -85.32 18.78
N CYS A 6 -70.77 -84.82 19.78
CA CYS A 6 -70.91 -83.46 20.28
C CYS A 6 -70.34 -82.53 19.20
N ARG A 7 -71.17 -82.21 18.22
CA ARG A 7 -70.91 -81.17 17.22
C ARG A 7 -70.69 -79.88 17.99
N GLU A 8 -69.44 -79.40 18.04
CA GLU A 8 -69.13 -78.08 18.59
C GLU A 8 -70.09 -77.07 17.96
N MET A 9 -70.98 -76.48 18.76
CA MET A 9 -71.95 -75.53 18.26
C MET A 9 -71.19 -74.36 17.62
N PRO A 10 -71.63 -73.83 16.45
CA PRO A 10 -70.93 -72.74 15.74
C PRO A 10 -70.66 -71.48 16.57
N CYS A 11 -71.29 -71.36 17.75
CA CYS A 11 -71.03 -70.28 18.70
C CYS A 11 -69.70 -70.43 19.46
N PHE A 12 -69.24 -71.64 19.78
CA PHE A 12 -68.00 -71.84 20.58
C PHE A 12 -66.73 -71.57 19.78
N VAL A 13 -66.73 -71.86 18.48
CA VAL A 13 -65.63 -71.48 17.58
C VAL A 13 -65.47 -69.95 17.54
N LYS A 14 -66.60 -69.23 17.47
CA LYS A 14 -66.60 -67.75 17.52
C LYS A 14 -66.08 -67.21 18.85
N PHE A 15 -66.38 -67.86 19.97
CA PHE A 15 -65.82 -67.47 21.27
C PHE A 15 -64.31 -67.71 21.35
N SER A 16 -63.82 -68.85 20.87
CA SER A 16 -62.37 -69.13 20.82
C SER A 16 -61.64 -68.18 19.87
N GLU A 17 -62.23 -67.84 18.73
CA GLU A 17 -61.69 -66.84 17.82
C GLU A 17 -61.67 -65.44 18.46
N MET A 18 -62.74 -65.08 19.17
CA MET A 18 -62.84 -63.80 19.86
C MET A 18 -61.85 -63.70 21.04
N GLU A 19 -61.61 -64.80 21.74
CA GLU A 19 -60.58 -64.90 22.78
C GLU A 19 -59.16 -64.80 22.18
N LYS A 20 -58.88 -65.48 21.06
CA LYS A 20 -57.60 -65.33 20.34
C LYS A 20 -57.39 -63.92 19.83
N MET A 21 -58.43 -63.27 19.30
CA MET A 21 -58.36 -61.87 18.88
C MET A 21 -58.13 -60.95 20.07
N ALA A 22 -58.79 -61.19 21.21
CA ALA A 22 -58.56 -60.42 22.43
C ALA A 22 -57.13 -60.60 22.97
N ASN A 23 -56.59 -61.82 22.91
CA ASN A 23 -55.24 -62.11 23.37
C ASN A 23 -54.17 -61.49 22.44
N MET A 24 -54.35 -61.60 21.12
CA MET A 24 -53.48 -60.92 20.15
C MET A 24 -53.57 -59.39 20.28
N GLN A 25 -54.76 -58.85 20.56
CA GLN A 25 -54.93 -57.42 20.80
C GLN A 25 -54.24 -56.98 22.10
N ALA A 26 -54.25 -57.82 23.14
CA ALA A 26 -53.53 -57.56 24.40
C ALA A 26 -52.01 -57.57 24.18
N GLU A 27 -51.46 -58.57 23.50
CA GLU A 27 -50.05 -58.62 23.14
C GLU A 27 -49.64 -57.41 22.28
N MET A 28 -50.47 -57.01 21.32
CA MET A 28 -50.22 -55.83 20.49
C MET A 28 -50.23 -54.54 21.32
N ASN A 29 -51.13 -54.43 22.30
CA ASN A 29 -51.21 -53.27 23.20
C ASN A 29 -50.02 -53.22 24.17
N GLU A 30 -49.42 -54.35 24.55
CA GLU A 30 -48.19 -54.39 25.37
C GLU A 30 -46.94 -54.02 24.57
N VAL A 31 -46.86 -54.42 23.30
CA VAL A 31 -45.66 -54.20 22.46
C VAL A 31 -45.65 -52.80 21.81
N GLN A 32 -46.82 -52.21 21.52
CA GLN A 32 -46.93 -50.85 20.96
C GLN A 32 -46.15 -49.76 21.72
N PRO A 33 -46.27 -49.62 23.05
CA PRO A 33 -45.57 -48.57 23.80
C PRO A 33 -44.04 -48.76 23.78
N LEU A 34 -43.57 -50.00 23.80
CA LEU A 34 -42.15 -50.33 23.66
C LEU A 34 -41.61 -49.91 22.29
N LEU A 35 -42.32 -50.24 21.20
CA LEU A 35 -41.93 -49.86 19.84
C LEU A 35 -41.93 -48.33 19.65
N LEU A 36 -42.93 -47.63 20.20
CA LEU A 36 -43.00 -46.17 20.21
C LEU A 36 -41.84 -45.54 21.00
N SER A 37 -41.48 -46.10 22.15
CA SER A 37 -40.34 -45.61 22.95
C SER A 37 -38.99 -45.78 22.23
N VAL A 38 -38.79 -46.91 21.55
CA VAL A 38 -37.58 -47.20 20.77
C VAL A 38 -37.49 -46.28 19.55
N THR A 39 -38.61 -46.02 18.87
CA THR A 39 -38.64 -45.13 17.70
C THR A 39 -38.46 -43.66 18.08
N LEU A 40 -39.06 -43.17 19.18
CA LEU A 40 -38.80 -41.82 19.69
C LEU A 40 -37.35 -41.66 20.22
N GLY A 41 -36.84 -42.66 20.93
CA GLY A 41 -35.44 -42.69 21.41
C GLY A 41 -34.44 -42.69 20.25
N SER A 42 -34.71 -43.46 19.20
CA SER A 42 -33.87 -43.49 18.00
C SER A 42 -33.93 -42.16 17.24
N THR A 43 -35.11 -41.57 17.06
CA THR A 43 -35.28 -40.29 16.34
C THR A 43 -34.60 -39.12 17.07
N SER A 44 -34.66 -39.10 18.40
CA SER A 44 -33.93 -38.12 19.23
C SER A 44 -32.41 -38.32 19.18
N GLN A 45 -31.93 -39.56 19.13
CA GLN A 45 -30.51 -39.87 18.95
C GLN A 45 -30.02 -39.46 17.55
N PHE A 46 -30.78 -39.73 16.49
CA PHE A 46 -30.47 -39.32 15.10
C PHE A 46 -30.47 -37.80 14.93
N SER A 47 -31.37 -37.07 15.57
CA SER A 47 -31.39 -35.60 15.52
C SER A 47 -30.27 -34.96 16.33
N PHE A 48 -29.91 -35.53 17.49
CA PHE A 48 -28.76 -35.09 18.28
C PHE A 48 -27.43 -35.37 17.58
N THR A 49 -27.28 -36.52 16.91
CA THR A 49 -26.11 -36.83 16.09
C THR A 49 -26.07 -35.96 14.82
N GLY A 50 -27.22 -35.66 14.20
CA GLY A 50 -27.33 -34.71 13.09
C GLY A 50 -26.79 -33.32 13.44
N LYS A 51 -27.23 -32.75 14.57
CA LYS A 51 -26.73 -31.46 15.08
C LYS A 51 -25.22 -31.47 15.35
N LYS A 52 -24.70 -32.57 15.91
CA LYS A 52 -23.25 -32.72 16.13
C LYS A 52 -22.47 -32.77 14.81
N CYS A 53 -22.98 -33.48 13.81
CA CYS A 53 -22.39 -33.54 12.48
C CYS A 53 -22.39 -32.17 11.80
N GLU A 54 -23.45 -31.39 11.95
CA GLU A 54 -23.55 -30.03 11.42
C GLU A 54 -22.51 -29.10 12.03
N ILE A 55 -22.38 -29.11 13.37
CA ILE A 55 -21.35 -28.33 14.09
C ILE A 55 -19.93 -28.73 13.65
N LEU A 56 -19.67 -30.02 13.48
CA LEU A 56 -18.36 -30.50 13.00
C LEU A 56 -18.08 -30.09 11.55
N GLN A 57 -19.10 -30.11 10.69
CA GLN A 57 -18.97 -29.65 9.31
C GLN A 57 -18.71 -28.15 9.24
N ASP A 58 -19.39 -27.34 10.06
CA ASP A 58 -19.14 -25.91 10.16
C ASP A 58 -17.73 -25.60 10.66
N MET A 59 -17.28 -26.33 11.67
CA MET A 59 -15.92 -26.19 12.18
C MET A 59 -14.89 -26.55 11.11
N ASN A 60 -15.11 -27.62 10.33
CA ASN A 60 -14.23 -27.98 9.22
C ASN A 60 -14.22 -26.91 8.12
N ARG A 61 -15.38 -26.38 7.72
CA ARG A 61 -15.47 -25.27 6.77
C ARG A 61 -14.68 -24.05 7.24
N HIS A 62 -14.81 -23.70 8.53
CA HIS A 62 -14.07 -22.60 9.12
C HIS A 62 -12.55 -22.85 9.12
N LEU A 63 -12.12 -24.05 9.51
CA LEU A 63 -10.70 -24.43 9.50
C LEU A 63 -10.09 -24.37 8.08
N GLU A 64 -10.83 -24.82 7.06
CA GLU A 64 -10.42 -24.69 5.66
C GLU A 64 -10.25 -23.23 5.25
N ALA A 65 -11.18 -22.35 5.63
CA ALA A 65 -11.10 -20.92 5.36
C ALA A 65 -9.85 -20.30 6.02
N VAL A 66 -9.62 -20.58 7.31
CA VAL A 66 -8.45 -20.10 8.06
C VAL A 66 -7.14 -20.58 7.42
N LEU A 67 -7.08 -21.85 7.00
CA LEU A 67 -5.89 -22.39 6.33
C LEU A 67 -5.64 -21.72 4.98
N LYS A 68 -6.69 -21.42 4.22
CA LYS A 68 -6.59 -20.70 2.95
C LYS A 68 -6.05 -19.28 3.15
N GLU A 69 -6.56 -18.56 4.15
CA GLU A 69 -6.06 -17.22 4.51
C GLU A 69 -4.62 -17.26 4.99
N LYS A 70 -4.25 -18.20 5.88
CA LYS A 70 -2.88 -18.37 6.35
C LYS A 70 -1.91 -18.60 5.19
N ARG A 71 -2.28 -19.45 4.21
CA ARG A 71 -1.48 -19.67 3.00
C ARG A 71 -1.37 -18.40 2.14
N ALA A 72 -2.48 -17.68 1.95
CA ALA A 72 -2.49 -16.42 1.19
C ALA A 72 -1.63 -15.34 1.87
N LEU A 73 -1.72 -15.21 3.19
CA LEU A 73 -0.92 -14.30 3.99
C LEU A 73 0.57 -14.65 3.90
N ARG A 74 0.92 -15.94 4.04
CA ARG A 74 2.31 -16.39 3.87
C ARG A 74 2.86 -16.05 2.49
N LYS A 75 2.09 -16.25 1.41
CA LYS A 75 2.49 -15.84 0.05
C LYS A 75 2.70 -14.32 -0.06
N ARG A 76 1.84 -13.52 0.57
CA ARG A 76 1.97 -12.05 0.60
C ARG A 76 3.15 -11.57 1.42
N LEU A 77 3.49 -12.26 2.51
CA LEU A 77 4.62 -11.94 3.38
C LEU A 77 5.96 -12.39 2.79
N ILE A 78 5.98 -13.50 2.05
CA ILE A 78 7.16 -13.95 1.29
C ILE A 78 7.45 -13.01 0.13
N LYS A 79 6.44 -12.34 -0.44
CA LYS A 79 6.65 -11.35 -1.49
C LYS A 79 7.34 -10.12 -0.87
N PRO A 80 8.63 -9.87 -1.18
CA PRO A 80 9.33 -8.74 -0.61
C PRO A 80 8.61 -7.46 -1.07
N ARG A 81 8.24 -6.58 -0.13
CA ARG A 81 7.66 -5.27 -0.47
C ARG A 81 8.70 -4.31 -1.07
N CYS A 82 9.97 -4.61 -0.85
CA CYS A 82 11.13 -3.99 -1.47
C CYS A 82 11.96 -5.13 -2.05
N GLN A 83 12.52 -4.97 -3.26
CA GLN A 83 13.56 -5.89 -3.74
C GLN A 83 14.60 -6.05 -2.62
N GLU A 84 14.91 -7.28 -2.21
CA GLU A 84 15.89 -7.55 -1.15
C GLU A 84 17.31 -7.10 -1.55
N SER A 85 17.52 -6.78 -2.83
CA SER A 85 18.64 -6.00 -3.32
C SER A 85 18.32 -4.51 -3.30
N LEU A 86 19.14 -3.71 -2.62
CA LEU A 86 19.23 -2.28 -2.90
C LEU A 86 19.37 -2.07 -4.43
N PRO A 87 18.80 -1.00 -5.01
CA PRO A 87 18.86 -0.75 -6.46
C PRO A 87 20.30 -0.68 -7.01
N ILE A 88 21.28 -0.51 -6.12
CA ILE A 88 22.72 -0.61 -6.38
C ILE A 88 23.31 -1.46 -5.24
N GLU A 89 24.18 -2.43 -5.59
CA GLU A 89 24.91 -3.23 -4.61
C GLU A 89 25.79 -2.34 -3.71
N ALA A 90 25.82 -2.63 -2.40
CA ALA A 90 26.50 -1.80 -1.40
C ALA A 90 28.00 -1.58 -1.70
N THR A 91 28.64 -2.55 -2.36
CA THR A 91 30.04 -2.49 -2.82
C THR A 91 30.30 -1.34 -3.79
N PHE A 92 29.31 -0.93 -4.58
CA PHE A 92 29.44 0.14 -5.57
C PHE A 92 29.01 1.51 -5.05
N HIS A 93 28.44 1.62 -3.84
CA HIS A 93 27.92 2.89 -3.32
C HIS A 93 28.99 3.95 -3.24
N LYS A 94 30.18 3.61 -2.74
CA LYS A 94 31.32 4.53 -2.66
C LYS A 94 31.69 5.07 -4.05
N CYS A 95 31.86 4.18 -5.02
CA CYS A 95 32.21 4.55 -6.39
C CYS A 95 31.14 5.43 -7.05
N ILE A 96 29.86 5.11 -6.84
CA ILE A 96 28.74 5.89 -7.38
C ILE A 96 28.72 7.29 -6.76
N VAL A 97 28.90 7.41 -5.46
CA VAL A 97 28.94 8.71 -4.77
C VAL A 97 30.13 9.54 -5.22
N GLU A 98 31.31 8.94 -5.36
CA GLU A 98 32.51 9.62 -5.87
C GLU A 98 32.30 10.09 -7.31
N LEU A 99 31.78 9.23 -8.19
CA LEU A 99 31.49 9.58 -9.58
C LEU A 99 30.45 10.70 -9.69
N LEU A 100 29.36 10.64 -8.92
CA LEU A 100 28.35 11.69 -8.91
C LEU A 100 28.93 13.02 -8.40
N THR A 101 29.78 12.96 -7.39
CA THR A 101 30.49 14.13 -6.87
C THR A 101 31.38 14.75 -7.94
N GLU A 102 32.19 13.93 -8.61
CA GLU A 102 33.04 14.38 -9.71
C GLU A 102 32.22 14.97 -10.87
N ALA A 103 31.13 14.30 -11.26
CA ALA A 103 30.25 14.78 -12.33
C ALA A 103 29.65 16.16 -12.01
N VAL A 104 29.19 16.39 -10.78
CA VAL A 104 28.69 17.70 -10.34
C VAL A 104 29.79 18.74 -10.42
N THR A 105 30.98 18.48 -9.86
CA THR A 105 32.10 19.44 -9.92
C THR A 105 32.56 19.74 -11.33
N PHE A 106 32.49 18.75 -12.23
CA PHE A 106 32.81 18.93 -13.64
C PHE A 106 31.79 19.84 -14.33
N ILE A 107 30.49 19.62 -14.10
CA ILE A 107 29.41 20.46 -14.65
C ILE A 107 29.58 21.91 -14.19
N GLU A 108 29.81 22.14 -12.90
CA GLU A 108 30.01 23.48 -12.34
C GLU A 108 31.21 24.21 -12.98
N LYS A 109 32.36 23.51 -13.13
CA LYS A 109 33.54 24.08 -13.80
C LYS A 109 33.29 24.36 -15.27
N LEU A 110 32.62 23.44 -15.97
CA LEU A 110 32.28 23.61 -17.38
C LEU A 110 31.37 24.83 -17.58
N GLU A 111 30.36 25.00 -16.72
CA GLU A 111 29.45 26.15 -16.78
C GLU A 111 30.19 27.47 -16.54
N SER A 112 31.07 27.52 -15.54
CA SER A 112 31.93 28.70 -15.28
C SER A 112 32.80 29.06 -16.48
N HIS A 113 33.41 28.06 -17.12
CA HIS A 113 34.23 28.27 -18.32
C HIS A 113 33.37 28.75 -19.50
N LEU A 114 32.18 28.19 -19.71
CA LEU A 114 31.26 28.62 -20.76
C LEU A 114 30.79 30.06 -20.56
N LEU A 115 30.48 30.46 -19.32
CA LEU A 115 30.15 31.84 -18.99
C LEU A 115 31.31 32.79 -19.33
N SER A 116 32.53 32.40 -18.99
CA SER A 116 33.74 33.16 -19.32
C SER A 116 33.89 33.33 -20.83
N VAL A 117 33.77 32.24 -21.61
CA VAL A 117 33.84 32.28 -23.08
C VAL A 117 32.73 33.14 -23.69
N ARG A 118 31.51 33.06 -23.16
CA ARG A 118 30.37 33.88 -23.62
C ARG A 118 30.54 35.37 -23.32
N SER A 119 31.37 35.74 -22.34
CA SER A 119 31.66 37.15 -22.04
C SER A 119 32.68 37.77 -23.01
N ILE A 120 33.53 36.98 -23.67
CA ILE A 120 34.60 37.46 -24.56
C ILE A 120 34.07 38.38 -25.68
N PRO A 121 32.99 38.04 -26.40
CA PRO A 121 32.46 38.91 -27.45
C PRO A 121 31.96 40.28 -26.95
N GLN A 122 31.70 40.44 -25.64
CA GLN A 122 31.28 41.71 -25.05
C GLN A 122 32.46 42.65 -24.73
N ILE A 123 33.69 42.09 -24.62
CA ILE A 123 34.89 42.85 -24.27
C ILE A 123 35.15 44.02 -25.23
N PRO A 124 35.07 43.87 -26.58
CA PRO A 124 35.31 44.99 -27.50
C PRO A 124 34.33 46.14 -27.30
N ASN A 125 33.05 45.84 -27.04
CA ASN A 125 32.05 46.88 -26.78
C ASN A 125 32.32 47.60 -25.45
N MET A 126 32.71 46.83 -24.42
CA MET A 126 33.09 47.38 -23.12
C MET A 126 34.33 48.27 -23.23
N MET A 127 35.34 47.86 -24.00
CA MET A 127 36.55 48.63 -24.30
C MET A 127 36.21 49.94 -25.02
N LYS A 128 35.37 49.90 -26.06
CA LYS A 128 34.92 51.11 -26.78
C LYS A 128 34.23 52.11 -25.86
N ASN A 129 33.42 51.64 -24.90
CA ASN A 129 32.78 52.50 -23.91
C ASN A 129 33.80 53.13 -22.96
N MET A 130 34.82 52.36 -22.54
CA MET A 130 35.91 52.88 -21.72
C MET A 130 36.74 53.92 -22.47
N ASP A 131 37.09 53.68 -23.75
CA ASP A 131 37.79 54.66 -24.58
C ASP A 131 36.99 55.95 -24.71
N THR A 132 35.69 55.85 -24.94
CA THR A 132 34.80 57.02 -25.02
C THR A 132 34.77 57.79 -23.70
N ALA A 133 34.73 57.09 -22.56
CA ALA A 133 34.75 57.71 -21.24
C ALA A 133 36.11 58.38 -20.96
N LEU A 134 37.20 57.74 -21.38
CA LEU A 134 38.56 58.28 -21.26
C LEU A 134 38.70 59.57 -22.07
N THR A 135 38.30 59.58 -23.34
CA THR A 135 38.36 60.80 -24.17
C THR A 135 37.54 61.94 -23.57
N LYS A 136 36.37 61.65 -22.99
CA LYS A 136 35.57 62.68 -22.29
C LYS A 136 36.28 63.21 -21.05
N ALA A 137 36.94 62.34 -20.29
CA ALA A 137 37.71 62.74 -19.12
C ALA A 137 38.91 63.60 -19.50
N GLU A 138 39.63 63.25 -20.58
CA GLU A 138 40.74 64.05 -21.11
C GLU A 138 40.29 65.46 -21.49
N VAL A 139 39.16 65.60 -22.20
CA VAL A 139 38.59 66.92 -22.53
C VAL A 139 38.27 67.72 -21.28
N LEU A 140 37.63 67.11 -20.27
CA LEU A 140 37.34 67.81 -19.02
C LEU A 140 38.59 68.24 -18.27
N VAL A 141 39.67 67.46 -18.32
CA VAL A 141 40.96 67.86 -17.73
C VAL A 141 41.53 69.08 -18.46
N MET A 142 41.49 69.10 -19.79
CA MET A 142 41.93 70.26 -20.57
C MET A 142 41.11 71.52 -20.23
N ASP A 143 39.79 71.41 -20.13
CA ASP A 143 38.92 72.52 -19.75
C ASP A 143 39.24 73.04 -18.34
N LEU A 144 39.56 72.15 -17.41
CA LEU A 144 39.97 72.51 -16.04
C LEU A 144 41.34 73.19 -16.02
N GLU A 145 42.29 72.72 -16.82
CA GLU A 145 43.61 73.36 -16.96
C GLU A 145 43.47 74.78 -17.51
N GLU A 146 42.68 74.97 -18.57
CA GLU A 146 42.40 76.29 -19.14
C GLU A 146 41.75 77.21 -18.10
N LEU A 147 40.70 76.74 -17.43
CA LEU A 147 40.01 77.52 -16.39
C LEU A 147 40.97 77.93 -15.27
N THR A 148 41.87 77.03 -14.87
CA THR A 148 42.86 77.30 -13.82
C THR A 148 43.87 78.36 -14.27
N GLU A 149 44.33 78.31 -15.53
CA GLU A 149 45.20 79.32 -16.10
C GLU A 149 44.52 80.69 -16.16
N GLN A 150 43.24 80.73 -16.58
CA GLN A 150 42.46 81.97 -16.57
C GLN A 150 42.35 82.54 -15.14
N MET A 151 42.03 81.71 -14.14
CA MET A 151 41.97 82.14 -12.75
C MET A 151 43.30 82.70 -12.22
N LEU A 152 44.43 82.13 -12.63
CA LEU A 152 45.76 82.63 -12.28
C LEU A 152 46.02 84.01 -12.89
N LYS A 153 45.75 84.19 -14.18
CA LYS A 153 45.87 85.50 -14.87
C LYS A 153 44.99 86.57 -14.21
N TRP A 154 43.74 86.23 -13.87
CA TRP A 154 42.83 87.13 -13.14
C TRP A 154 43.39 87.53 -11.76
N ARG A 155 43.99 86.60 -11.03
CA ARG A 155 44.61 86.88 -9.72
C ARG A 155 45.83 87.80 -9.85
N GLU A 156 46.64 87.64 -10.88
CA GLU A 156 47.81 88.49 -11.14
C GLU A 156 47.40 89.92 -11.47
N LEU A 157 46.45 90.11 -12.39
CA LEU A 157 45.86 91.43 -12.72
C LEU A 157 45.30 92.14 -11.49
N GLN A 158 44.68 91.37 -10.59
CA GLN A 158 44.16 91.91 -9.34
C GLN A 158 45.29 92.40 -8.42
N LYS A 159 46.41 91.68 -8.31
CA LYS A 159 47.55 92.12 -7.48
C LYS A 159 48.24 93.37 -8.01
N GLU A 160 48.34 93.50 -9.33
CA GLU A 160 48.98 94.63 -9.99
C GLU A 160 48.18 95.92 -9.81
N SER A 161 46.85 95.84 -9.85
CA SER A 161 45.96 97.00 -9.59
C SER A 161 45.88 97.45 -8.12
N TYR A 162 46.34 96.64 -7.16
CA TYR A 162 46.46 97.02 -5.74
C TYR A 162 47.88 97.41 -5.32
N SER A 163 48.85 97.42 -6.25
CA SER A 163 50.25 97.79 -5.98
C SER A 163 50.62 99.20 -6.48
N ASP A 164 49.68 99.92 -7.11
CA ASP A 164 49.70 101.38 -7.38
C ASP A 164 49.00 102.16 -6.25
#